data_AF-X0Q8T5-F1
#
_entry.id   AF-X0Q8T5-F1
#
_cell.length_a   1.000
_cell.length_b   1.000
_cell.length_c   1.000
_cell.angle_alpha   90.00
_cell.angle_beta   90.00
_cell.angle_gamma   90.00
#
_symmetry.space_group_name_H-M   'P 1'
#
loop_
_entity.id
_entity.type
_entity.pdbx_description
1 polymer ?
#
loop_
_entity_poly.entity_id
_entity_poly.type
_entity_poly.pdbx_seq_one_letter_code
_entity_poly.pdbx_strand_id
1 'polypeptide(L)'
;MWSMALADTVASNDINVIAVNPGSLLNTKMANEAYGQHWSSADKGANILTELAISDEFADDTGKYFDNDITDGAHGDARGAFGRPHADALNQAAITELEQQTQTVLQSIFA
;
A
#
# COMPACT_ATOMS: atom_id res chain seq x y z
N MET A 1 6.52 -5.14 -0.14
CA MET A 1 7.63 -5.83 0.57
C MET A 1 7.61 -5.47 2.04
N TRP A 2 7.94 -4.24 2.46
CA TRP A 2 7.92 -3.85 3.88
C TRP A 2 6.61 -4.15 4.61
N SER A 3 5.45 -3.84 4.03
CA SER A 3 4.15 -4.15 4.66
C SER A 3 3.94 -5.64 4.90
N MET A 4 4.44 -6.51 4.00
CA MET A 4 4.30 -7.97 4.15
C MET A 4 5.19 -8.48 5.27
N ALA A 5 6.44 -7.99 5.33
CA ALA A 5 7.36 -8.31 6.42
C ALA A 5 6.84 -7.81 7.78
N LEU A 6 6.27 -6.61 7.81
CA LEU A 6 5.69 -6.04 9.02
C LEU A 6 4.48 -6.86 9.48
N ALA A 7 3.58 -7.25 8.56
CA ALA A 7 2.43 -8.09 8.87
C ALA A 7 2.85 -9.40 9.55
N ASP A 8 3.86 -10.08 9.02
CA ASP A 8 4.42 -11.30 9.62
C ASP A 8 5.03 -11.03 11.00
N THR A 9 5.76 -9.92 11.14
CA THR A 9 6.43 -9.52 12.40
C THR A 9 5.43 -9.28 13.52
N VAL A 10 4.27 -8.70 13.22
CA VAL A 10 3.26 -8.29 14.21
C VAL A 10 2.05 -9.24 14.26
N ALA A 11 2.10 -10.38 13.60
CA ALA A 11 0.98 -11.31 13.50
C ALA A 11 0.43 -11.77 14.87
N SER A 12 1.27 -11.79 15.90
CA SER A 12 0.88 -12.14 17.27
C SER A 12 0.35 -10.97 18.12
N ASN A 13 0.40 -9.74 17.60
CA ASN A 13 0.12 -8.51 18.34
C ASN A 13 -1.28 -7.95 18.09
N ASP A 14 -2.14 -8.67 17.36
CA ASP A 14 -3.47 -8.18 16.96
C ASP A 14 -3.40 -6.83 16.22
N ILE A 15 -2.36 -6.67 15.38
CA ILE A 15 -2.15 -5.47 14.57
C ILE A 15 -2.48 -5.81 13.12
N ASN A 16 -3.40 -5.04 12.54
CA ASN A 16 -3.76 -5.15 11.14
C ASN A 16 -2.81 -4.32 10.26
N VAL A 17 -2.17 -4.97 9.28
CA VAL A 17 -1.23 -4.34 8.35
C VAL A 17 -1.67 -4.62 6.93
N ILE A 18 -2.19 -3.59 6.24
CA ILE A 18 -2.66 -3.69 4.86
C ILE A 18 -1.78 -2.81 3.96
N ALA A 19 -1.24 -3.38 2.89
CA ALA A 19 -0.60 -2.60 1.83
C ALA A 19 -1.67 -2.01 0.91
N VAL A 20 -1.49 -0.80 0.41
CA VAL A 20 -2.53 -0.12 -0.38
C VAL A 20 -1.95 0.63 -1.58
N ASN A 21 -2.53 0.42 -2.76
CA ASN A 21 -2.54 1.40 -3.83
C ASN A 21 -3.79 2.27 -3.67
N PRO A 22 -3.67 3.55 -3.30
CA PRO A 22 -4.83 4.42 -3.08
C PRO A 22 -5.51 4.86 -4.38
N GLY A 23 -4.85 4.69 -5.52
CA GLY A 23 -5.36 5.02 -6.85
C GLY A 23 -4.35 5.77 -7.71
N SER A 24 -4.49 5.64 -9.02
CA SER A 24 -3.59 6.21 -10.02
C SER A 24 -3.91 7.67 -10.34
N LEU A 25 -2.87 8.49 -10.48
CA LEU A 25 -2.96 9.92 -10.86
C LEU A 25 -4.06 10.69 -10.10
N LEU A 26 -4.13 10.50 -8.79
CA LEU A 26 -4.99 11.30 -7.92
C LEU A 26 -4.57 12.77 -7.99
N ASN A 27 -5.53 13.70 -7.90
CA ASN A 27 -5.32 15.15 -7.94
C ASN A 27 -4.52 15.66 -6.73
N THR A 28 -3.23 15.37 -6.76
CA THR A 28 -2.22 15.70 -5.76
C THR A 28 -1.19 16.61 -6.40
N LYS A 29 -0.45 17.36 -5.59
CA LYS A 29 0.67 18.16 -6.07
C LYS A 29 1.68 17.31 -6.86
N MET A 30 1.96 16.09 -6.38
CA MET A 30 2.87 15.14 -7.03
C MET A 30 2.44 14.79 -8.46
N ALA A 31 1.16 14.43 -8.66
CA ALA A 31 0.66 14.07 -9.98
C ALA A 31 0.64 15.28 -10.94
N ASN A 32 0.21 16.44 -10.45
CA ASN A 32 0.16 17.67 -11.24
C ASN A 32 1.55 18.14 -11.67
N GLU A 33 2.56 18.09 -10.79
CA GLU A 33 3.93 18.50 -11.12
C GLU A 33 4.65 17.49 -12.04
N ALA A 34 4.40 16.19 -11.87
CA ALA A 34 5.06 15.16 -12.67
C ALA A 34 4.44 14.97 -14.06
N TYR A 35 3.12 15.11 -14.18
CA TYR A 35 2.38 14.73 -15.39
C TYR A 35 1.50 15.84 -15.98
N GLY A 36 1.30 16.96 -15.27
CA GLY A 36 0.44 18.06 -15.73
C GLY A 36 -1.06 17.73 -15.80
N GLN A 37 -1.46 16.57 -15.29
CA GLN A 37 -2.83 16.06 -15.34
C GLN A 37 -3.13 15.13 -14.17
N HIS A 38 -4.43 14.89 -13.93
CA HIS A 38 -4.94 13.92 -12.96
C HIS A 38 -6.13 13.16 -13.56
N TRP A 39 -6.44 11.99 -13.01
CA TRP A 39 -7.56 11.14 -13.43
C TRP A 39 -8.71 11.14 -12.43
N SER A 40 -8.41 11.28 -11.14
CA SER A 40 -9.38 11.17 -10.05
C SER A 40 -9.13 12.22 -8.97
N SER A 41 -10.14 12.51 -8.14
CA SER A 41 -9.95 13.32 -6.92
C SER A 41 -9.01 12.62 -5.94
N ALA A 42 -8.27 13.38 -5.15
CA ALA A 42 -7.53 12.85 -3.99
C ALA A 42 -8.45 12.17 -2.97
N ASP A 43 -9.74 12.55 -2.94
CA ASP A 43 -10.74 11.94 -2.05
C ASP A 43 -10.90 10.45 -2.31
N LYS A 44 -10.69 9.96 -3.54
CA LYS A 44 -10.72 8.52 -3.85
C LYS A 44 -9.74 7.74 -2.96
N GLY A 45 -8.51 8.24 -2.84
CA GLY A 45 -7.49 7.66 -1.98
C GLY A 45 -7.75 7.89 -0.50
N ALA A 46 -8.19 9.08 -0.11
CA ALA A 46 -8.46 9.41 1.28
C ALA A 46 -9.61 8.57 1.88
N ASN A 47 -10.66 8.34 1.10
CA ASN A 47 -11.82 7.55 1.51
C ASN A 47 -11.42 6.09 1.73
N ILE A 48 -10.70 5.47 0.80
CA ILE A 48 -10.29 4.06 0.97
C ILE A 48 -9.31 3.88 2.14
N LEU A 49 -8.39 4.83 2.35
CA LEU A 49 -7.50 4.81 3.51
C LEU A 49 -8.28 4.89 4.83
N THR A 50 -9.33 5.73 4.86
CA THR A 50 -10.22 5.85 6.03
C THR A 50 -10.97 4.54 6.27
N GLU A 51 -11.59 3.98 5.23
CA GLU A 51 -12.32 2.70 5.35
C GLU A 51 -11.42 1.56 5.80
N LEU A 52 -10.24 1.37 5.20
CA LEU A 52 -9.26 0.34 5.57
C LEU A 52 -8.78 0.48 7.02
N ALA A 53 -8.75 1.70 7.56
CA ALA A 53 -8.23 1.96 8.89
C ALA A 53 -9.25 1.75 10.02
N ILE A 54 -10.56 1.94 9.75
CA ILE A 54 -11.58 2.01 10.81
C ILE A 54 -12.77 1.08 10.61
N SER A 55 -12.96 0.51 9.43
CA SER A 55 -14.11 -0.37 9.15
C SER A 55 -13.83 -1.78 9.67
N ASP A 56 -14.83 -2.37 10.35
CA ASP A 56 -14.81 -3.78 10.73
C ASP A 56 -14.77 -4.73 9.52
N GLU A 57 -15.12 -4.22 8.31
CA GLU A 57 -15.05 -4.99 7.06
C GLU A 57 -13.66 -5.59 6.82
N PHE A 58 -12.60 -4.91 7.26
CA PHE A 58 -11.21 -5.27 6.94
C PHE A 58 -10.40 -5.74 8.15
N ALA A 59 -11.07 -6.06 9.26
CA ALA A 59 -10.39 -6.39 10.51
C ALA A 59 -9.45 -7.62 10.38
N ASP A 60 -9.82 -8.59 9.54
CA ASP A 60 -9.09 -9.86 9.35
C ASP A 60 -8.24 -9.88 8.06
N ASP A 61 -7.87 -8.71 7.53
CA ASP A 61 -7.18 -8.57 6.23
C ASP A 61 -5.67 -8.29 6.32
N THR A 62 -5.06 -8.52 7.49
CA THR A 62 -3.62 -8.32 7.68
C THR A 62 -2.79 -9.12 6.66
N GLY A 63 -1.70 -8.52 6.16
CA GLY A 63 -0.84 -9.11 5.13
C GLY A 63 -1.41 -9.07 3.71
N LYS A 64 -2.56 -8.42 3.49
CA LYS A 64 -3.14 -8.26 2.14
C LYS A 64 -2.73 -6.94 1.48
N TYR A 65 -2.92 -6.90 0.16
CA TYR A 65 -2.70 -5.72 -0.67
C TYR A 65 -4.02 -5.28 -1.29
N PHE A 66 -4.49 -4.08 -0.94
CA PHE A 66 -5.66 -3.46 -1.53
C PHE A 66 -5.25 -2.62 -2.74
N ASP A 67 -5.88 -2.86 -3.88
CA ASP A 67 -5.63 -2.13 -5.12
C ASP A 67 -6.87 -1.35 -5.52
N ASN A 68 -6.83 -0.03 -5.34
CA ASN A 68 -7.96 0.84 -5.64
C ASN A 68 -8.11 1.15 -7.14
N ASP A 69 -7.31 0.54 -8.01
CA ASP A 69 -7.43 0.63 -9.46
C ASP A 69 -7.78 -0.71 -10.12
N ILE A 70 -7.85 -1.81 -9.37
CA ILE A 70 -8.02 -3.17 -9.93
C ILE A 70 -9.38 -3.38 -10.61
N THR A 71 -10.38 -2.60 -10.22
CA THR A 71 -11.71 -2.59 -10.83
C THR A 71 -11.79 -1.48 -11.86
N ASP A 72 -12.04 -1.85 -13.12
CA ASP A 72 -12.16 -0.89 -14.22
C ASP A 72 -13.52 -0.16 -14.17
N GLY A 73 -13.45 1.12 -13.82
CA GLY A 73 -14.44 2.14 -14.17
C GLY A 73 -13.73 3.22 -14.99
N ALA A 74 -14.46 4.15 -15.61
CA ALA A 74 -13.83 5.32 -16.24
C ALA A 74 -12.90 5.99 -15.20
N HIS A 75 -11.59 5.98 -15.45
CA HIS A 75 -10.58 6.49 -14.52
C HIS A 75 -10.56 5.85 -13.11
N GLY A 76 -11.13 4.65 -12.96
CA GLY A 76 -11.13 3.89 -11.71
C GLY A 76 -12.10 4.43 -10.65
N ASP A 77 -13.25 4.98 -11.04
CA ASP A 77 -14.24 5.52 -10.08
C ASP A 77 -14.90 4.44 -9.17
N ALA A 78 -14.82 3.17 -9.56
CA ALA A 78 -15.30 2.07 -8.74
C ALA A 78 -14.35 1.79 -7.56
N ARG A 79 -14.93 1.37 -6.42
CA ARG A 79 -14.14 0.88 -5.28
C ARG A 79 -13.35 -0.36 -5.71
N GLY A 80 -12.04 -0.34 -5.47
CA GLY A 80 -11.17 -1.47 -5.78
C GLY A 80 -11.37 -2.67 -4.86
N ALA A 81 -10.39 -3.57 -4.88
CA ALA A 81 -10.45 -4.82 -4.14
C ALA A 81 -9.05 -5.28 -3.71
N PHE A 82 -9.01 -6.28 -2.84
CA PHE A 82 -7.76 -6.99 -2.58
C PHE A 82 -7.27 -7.67 -3.85
N GLY A 83 -6.01 -7.40 -4.17
CA GLY A 83 -5.32 -7.90 -5.34
C GLY A 83 -4.06 -8.65 -4.97
N ARG A 84 -3.39 -9.17 -5.99
CA ARG A 84 -2.07 -9.78 -5.83
C ARG A 84 -1.01 -8.70 -6.03
N PRO A 85 -0.12 -8.45 -5.06
CA PRO A 85 0.95 -7.47 -5.23
C PRO A 85 1.99 -8.00 -6.23
N HIS A 86 2.97 -7.16 -6.58
CA HIS A 86 4.13 -7.58 -7.36
C HIS A 86 4.80 -8.82 -6.74
N ALA A 87 5.38 -9.69 -7.58
CA ALA A 87 5.93 -10.98 -7.13
C ALA A 87 7.01 -10.84 -6.04
N ASP A 88 7.85 -9.80 -6.12
CA ASP A 88 8.87 -9.54 -5.11
C ASP A 88 8.29 -9.21 -3.73
N ALA A 89 7.07 -8.69 -3.66
CA ALA A 89 6.37 -8.48 -2.40
C ALA A 89 6.00 -9.80 -1.69
N LEU A 90 6.08 -10.94 -2.38
CA LEU A 90 5.81 -12.28 -1.85
C LEU A 90 7.08 -13.16 -1.85
N ASN A 91 8.24 -12.61 -2.23
CA ASN A 91 9.49 -13.34 -2.30
C ASN A 91 10.30 -13.10 -1.02
N GLN A 92 10.37 -14.13 -0.16
CA GLN A 92 11.06 -14.03 1.13
C GLN A 92 12.52 -13.62 1.01
N ALA A 93 13.25 -14.11 0.00
CA ALA A 93 14.65 -13.75 -0.19
C ALA A 93 14.80 -12.26 -0.54
N ALA A 94 13.93 -11.73 -1.40
CA ALA A 94 13.92 -10.32 -1.74
C ALA A 94 13.55 -9.44 -0.55
N ILE A 95 12.58 -9.87 0.27
CA ILE A 95 12.16 -9.17 1.49
C ILE A 95 13.31 -9.09 2.49
N THR A 96 13.97 -10.22 2.78
CA THR A 96 15.11 -10.25 3.70
C THR A 96 16.27 -9.39 3.22
N GLU A 97 16.59 -9.42 1.92
CA GLU A 97 17.61 -8.52 1.36
C GLU A 97 17.23 -7.05 1.54
N LEU A 98 15.97 -6.68 1.24
CA LEU A 98 15.48 -5.31 1.44
C LEU A 98 15.62 -4.86 2.90
N GLU A 99 15.26 -5.69 3.86
CA GLU A 99 15.36 -5.37 5.29
C GLU A 99 16.82 -5.21 5.74
N GLN A 100 17.71 -6.10 5.31
CA GLN A 100 19.14 -6.03 5.62
C GLN A 100 19.77 -4.74 5.07
N GLN A 101 19.47 -4.39 3.82
CA GLN A 101 19.97 -3.16 3.20
C GLN A 101 19.37 -1.92 3.90
N THR A 102 18.08 -1.95 4.23
CA THR A 102 17.42 -0.88 4.99
C THR A 102 18.14 -0.63 6.31
N GLN A 103 18.43 -1.70 7.07
CA GLN A 103 19.12 -1.59 8.35
C GLN A 103 20.55 -1.09 8.22
N THR A 104 21.27 -1.51 7.18
CA THR A 104 22.63 -1.05 6.86
C THR A 104 22.64 0.46 6.61
N VAL A 105 21.69 0.96 5.80
CA VAL A 105 21.56 2.39 5.53
C VAL A 105 21.21 3.16 6.80
N LEU A 106 20.24 2.69 7.59
CA LEU A 106 19.86 3.36 8.83
C LEU A 106 21.03 3.46 9.82
N GLN A 107 21.82 2.40 9.97
CA GLN A 107 23.01 2.41 10.82
C GLN A 107 24.06 3.41 10.33
N SER A 108 24.22 3.57 9.02
CA SER A 108 25.19 4.52 8.46
C SER A 108 24.82 5.99 8.67
N ILE A 109 23.52 6.29 8.86
CA ILE A 109 23.03 7.66 9.11
C ILE A 109 23.30 8.08 10.56
N PHE A 110 23.32 7.12 11.48
CA PHE A 110 23.46 7.38 12.92
C PHE A 110 24.84 7.00 13.49
N ALA A 111 25.80 6.66 12.64
CA ALA A 111 27.20 6.41 12.99
C ALA A 111 28.03 7.71 12.93
#